data_AF-A0A645I3E4-F1
#
_entry.id   AF-A0A645I3E4-F1
#
_cell.length_a   1.000
_cell.length_b   1.000
_cell.length_c   1.000
_cell.angle_alpha   90.00
_cell.angle_beta   90.00
_cell.angle_gamma   90.00
#
_symmetry.space_group_name_H-M   'P 1'
#
loop_
_entity.id
_entity.type
_entity.pdbx_description
1 polymer ?
#
loop_
_entity_poly.entity_id
_entity_poly.type
_entity_poly.pdbx_seq_one_letter_code
_entity_poly.pdbx_strand_id
1 'polypeptide(L)'
;MLLVNTMDALAIAAQAMIGHDLGAGDSVGVRQQLNRIAGWGILVGVVLGIAVAVVSPVVGAVFTPDASVRALLPVSFIMMAVFLPMCGVLFVLDGVLIGAGDVRYLALAGLWPLVSFAAAIGAMMWIRPVGIAAMVWLWLCYYGAFMTARLLVLLLRARTSAWLVTGHDR
;
A
#
# COMPACT_ATOMS: atom_id res chain seq x y z
N MET A 1 13.52 -2.83 -4.92
CA MET A 1 13.78 -4.14 -4.29
C MET A 1 13.77 -4.03 -2.76
N LEU A 2 14.70 -3.29 -2.13
CA LEU A 2 14.78 -3.19 -0.65
C LEU A 2 13.50 -2.67 0.05
N LEU A 3 12.90 -1.58 -0.46
CA LEU A 3 11.69 -0.99 0.17
C LEU A 3 10.48 -1.94 0.11
N VAL A 4 10.30 -2.61 -1.03
CA VAL A 4 9.21 -3.57 -1.24
C VAL A 4 9.40 -4.77 -0.31
N ASN A 5 10.61 -5.33 -0.23
CA ASN A 5 10.88 -6.49 0.64
C ASN A 5 10.71 -6.16 2.13
N THR A 6 10.98 -4.91 2.54
CA THR A 6 10.78 -4.48 3.94
C THR A 6 9.30 -4.43 4.29
N MET A 7 8.47 -3.89 3.40
CA MET A 7 7.01 -3.86 3.57
C MET A 7 6.40 -5.27 3.51
N ASP A 8 6.96 -6.15 2.67
CA ASP A 8 6.51 -7.54 2.55
C ASP A 8 6.83 -8.36 3.81
N ALA A 9 8.00 -8.15 4.41
CA ALA A 9 8.34 -8.76 5.70
C ALA A 9 7.35 -8.35 6.80
N LEU A 10 6.90 -7.09 6.82
CA LEU A 10 5.86 -6.62 7.74
C LEU A 10 4.51 -7.31 7.47
N ALA A 11 4.13 -7.49 6.21
CA ALA A 11 2.91 -8.20 5.83
C ALA A 11 2.95 -9.67 6.24
N ILE A 12 4.07 -10.37 6.05
CA ILE A 12 4.26 -11.76 6.48
C ILE A 12 4.18 -11.89 8.01
N ALA A 13 4.77 -10.95 8.76
CA ALA A 13 4.66 -10.92 10.20
C ALA A 13 3.19 -10.75 10.65
N ALA A 14 2.45 -9.84 10.00
CA ALA A 14 1.03 -9.63 10.25
C ALA A 14 0.21 -10.89 9.95
N GLN A 15 0.49 -11.55 8.82
CA GLN A 15 -0.14 -12.80 8.41
C GLN A 15 0.05 -13.91 9.46
N ALA A 16 1.27 -14.06 9.98
CA ALA A 16 1.61 -15.09 10.97
C ALA A 16 0.93 -14.84 12.32
N MET A 17 0.91 -13.59 12.82
CA MET A 17 0.26 -13.25 14.09
C MET A 17 -1.25 -13.47 14.03
N ILE A 18 -1.91 -12.99 12.98
CA ILE A 18 -3.37 -13.12 12.81
C ILE A 18 -3.77 -14.58 12.61
N GLY A 19 -2.99 -15.35 11.83
CA GLY A 19 -3.25 -16.78 11.63
C GLY A 19 -3.16 -17.58 12.94
N HIS A 20 -2.22 -17.24 13.83
CA HIS A 20 -2.12 -17.83 15.17
C HIS A 20 -3.36 -17.49 16.00
N ASP A 21 -3.67 -16.21 16.17
CA ASP A 21 -4.72 -15.76 17.10
C ASP A 21 -6.13 -16.22 16.66
N LEU A 22 -6.40 -16.26 15.34
CA LEU A 22 -7.63 -16.85 14.79
C LEU A 22 -7.69 -18.37 14.98
N GLY A 23 -6.55 -19.06 14.88
CA GLY A 23 -6.44 -20.49 15.17
C GLY A 23 -6.70 -20.82 16.65
N ALA A 24 -6.36 -19.89 17.55
CA ALA A 24 -6.64 -20.00 18.99
C ALA A 24 -8.08 -19.60 19.38
N GLY A 25 -8.89 -19.09 18.44
CA GLY A 25 -10.27 -18.67 18.68
C GLY A 25 -10.44 -17.28 19.32
N ASP A 26 -9.37 -16.50 19.47
CA ASP A 26 -9.41 -15.18 20.12
C ASP A 26 -9.73 -14.04 19.14
N SER A 27 -10.99 -13.97 18.70
CA SER A 27 -11.47 -12.92 17.79
C SER A 27 -11.35 -11.50 18.36
N VAL A 28 -11.39 -11.34 19.69
CA VAL A 28 -11.25 -10.03 20.36
C VAL A 28 -9.78 -9.58 20.36
N GLY A 29 -8.85 -10.49 20.67
CA GLY A 29 -7.41 -10.26 20.60
C GLY A 29 -6.95 -9.89 19.19
N VAL A 30 -7.44 -10.61 18.17
CA VAL A 30 -7.18 -10.30 16.75
C VAL A 30 -7.49 -8.84 16.40
N ARG A 31 -8.60 -8.30 16.92
CA ARG A 31 -9.01 -6.92 16.63
C ARG A 31 -8.11 -5.88 17.31
N GLN A 32 -7.66 -6.16 18.53
CA GLN A 32 -6.72 -5.30 19.24
C GLN A 32 -5.36 -5.31 18.55
N GLN A 33 -4.91 -6.49 18.11
CA GLN A 33 -3.64 -6.65 17.42
C GLN A 33 -3.65 -5.96 16.06
N LEU A 34 -4.75 -6.06 15.31
CA LEU A 34 -4.95 -5.34 14.04
C LEU A 34 -4.66 -3.84 14.18
N ASN A 35 -5.23 -3.18 15.20
CA ASN A 35 -5.02 -1.75 15.42
C ASN A 35 -3.54 -1.42 15.73
N ARG A 36 -2.86 -2.28 16.50
CA ARG A 36 -1.44 -2.11 16.82
C ARG A 36 -0.56 -2.28 15.58
N ILE A 37 -0.78 -3.32 14.80
CA ILE A 37 0.01 -3.61 13.59
C ILE A 37 -0.25 -2.54 12.52
N ALA A 38 -1.49 -2.03 12.41
CA ALA A 38 -1.79 -0.89 11.53
C ALA A 38 -1.01 0.38 11.95
N GLY A 39 -0.90 0.64 13.26
CA GLY A 39 -0.05 1.72 13.78
C GLY A 39 1.43 1.54 13.42
N TRP A 40 1.96 0.32 13.52
CA TRP A 40 3.31 -0.01 13.06
C TRP A 40 3.47 0.19 11.54
N GLY A 41 2.45 -0.17 10.75
CA GLY A 41 2.42 0.08 9.31
C GLY A 41 2.59 1.56 8.97
N ILE A 42 1.85 2.45 9.66
CA ILE A 42 2.01 3.90 9.51
C ILE A 42 3.43 4.33 9.88
N LEU A 43 3.92 3.91 11.04
CA LEU A 43 5.24 4.31 11.53
C LEU A 43 6.36 3.90 10.56
N VAL A 44 6.37 2.65 10.12
CA VAL A 44 7.36 2.15 9.16
C VAL A 44 7.23 2.90 7.84
N GLY A 45 6.00 3.13 7.35
CA GLY A 45 5.77 3.92 6.14
C GLY A 45 6.28 5.36 6.26
N VAL A 46 6.10 6.02 7.41
CA VAL A 46 6.64 7.37 7.67
C VAL A 46 8.16 7.34 7.68
N VAL A 47 8.79 6.41 8.41
CA VAL A 47 10.25 6.28 8.49
C VAL A 47 10.85 6.05 7.11
N LEU A 48 10.28 5.14 6.32
CA LEU A 48 10.73 4.87 4.96
C LEU A 48 10.47 6.07 4.04
N GLY A 49 9.34 6.78 4.20
CA GLY A 49 9.05 8.00 3.45
C GLY A 49 10.08 9.09 3.68
N ILE A 50 10.46 9.31 4.94
CA ILE A 50 11.53 10.25 5.31
C ILE A 50 12.86 9.82 4.69
N ALA A 51 13.23 8.54 4.83
CA ALA A 51 14.47 8.01 4.26
C ALA A 51 14.52 8.23 2.74
N VAL A 52 13.41 7.97 2.03
CA VAL A 52 13.28 8.21 0.59
C VAL A 52 13.42 9.70 0.25
N ALA A 53 12.75 10.58 1.00
CA ALA A 53 12.82 12.03 0.78
C ALA A 53 14.23 12.59 0.98
N VAL A 54 14.96 12.10 1.99
CA VAL A 54 16.35 12.51 2.27
C VAL A 54 17.30 12.06 1.17
N VAL A 55 17.10 10.86 0.62
CA VAL A 55 17.99 10.27 -0.38
C VAL A 55 17.66 10.77 -1.81
N SER A 56 16.44 11.23 -2.04
CA SER A 56 15.92 11.77 -3.31
C SER A 56 16.88 12.67 -4.12
N PRO A 57 17.56 13.67 -3.52
CA PRO A 57 18.43 14.59 -4.28
C PRO A 57 19.67 13.92 -4.88
N VAL A 58 20.18 12.87 -4.22
CA VAL A 58 21.43 12.20 -4.58
C VAL A 58 21.19 11.05 -5.56
N VAL A 59 20.02 10.41 -5.48
CA VAL A 59 19.66 9.24 -6.30
C VAL A 59 19.72 9.54 -7.79
N GLY A 60 19.27 10.73 -8.21
CA GLY A 60 19.23 11.07 -9.63
C GLY A 60 20.60 11.11 -10.31
N ALA A 61 21.67 11.41 -9.57
CA ALA A 61 23.03 11.41 -10.09
C ALA A 61 23.59 9.98 -10.29
N VAL A 62 23.10 9.02 -9.52
CA VAL A 62 23.55 7.61 -9.56
C VAL A 62 22.82 6.82 -10.65
N PHE A 63 21.54 7.11 -10.89
CA PHE A 63 20.69 6.31 -11.79
C PHE A 63 20.85 6.64 -13.27
N THR A 64 21.11 7.90 -13.62
CA THR A 64 21.15 8.29 -15.03
C THR A 64 22.08 9.48 -15.28
N PRO A 65 22.88 9.45 -16.37
CA PRO A 65 23.63 10.61 -16.82
C PRO A 65 22.75 11.67 -17.49
N ASP A 66 21.52 11.33 -17.90
CA ASP A 66 20.61 12.24 -18.63
C ASP A 66 19.97 13.29 -17.70
N ALA A 67 20.21 14.57 -17.99
CA ALA A 67 19.70 15.69 -17.22
C ALA A 67 18.16 15.83 -17.25
N SER A 68 17.52 15.45 -18.37
CA SER A 68 16.06 15.53 -18.53
C SER A 68 15.35 14.53 -17.63
N VAL A 69 15.89 13.31 -17.51
CA VAL A 69 15.38 12.28 -16.61
C VAL A 69 15.69 12.64 -15.15
N ARG A 70 16.89 13.15 -14.88
CA ARG A 70 17.31 13.56 -13.53
C ARG A 70 16.41 14.64 -12.93
N ALA A 71 15.88 15.54 -13.73
CA ALA A 71 14.94 16.58 -13.29
C ALA A 71 13.58 16.02 -12.82
N LEU A 72 13.17 14.84 -13.30
CA LEU A 72 11.89 14.22 -12.96
C LEU A 72 11.95 13.33 -11.70
N LEU A 73 13.14 12.87 -11.33
CA LEU A 73 13.33 11.94 -10.22
C LEU A 73 12.94 12.55 -8.86
N PRO A 74 13.35 13.78 -8.48
CA PRO A 74 13.01 14.34 -7.18
C PRO A 74 11.50 14.40 -6.94
N VAL A 75 10.73 14.83 -7.94
CA VAL A 75 9.27 14.89 -7.89
C VAL A 75 8.68 13.49 -7.66
N SER A 76 9.21 12.49 -8.36
CA SER A 76 8.76 11.10 -8.25
C SER A 76 9.02 10.52 -6.86
N PHE A 77 10.21 10.73 -6.32
CA PHE A 77 10.58 10.27 -4.97
C PHE A 77 9.80 10.98 -3.88
N ILE A 78 9.52 12.28 -4.02
CA ILE A 78 8.70 13.03 -3.06
C ILE A 78 7.27 12.51 -3.09
N MET A 79 6.68 12.31 -4.28
CA MET A 79 5.35 11.71 -4.40
C MET A 79 5.31 10.34 -3.72
N MET A 80 6.27 9.47 -4.01
CA MET A 80 6.40 8.18 -3.34
C MET A 80 6.47 8.35 -1.80
N ALA A 81 7.38 9.19 -1.30
CA ALA A 81 7.55 9.44 0.13
C ALA A 81 6.26 9.86 0.84
N VAL A 82 5.44 10.71 0.21
CA VAL A 82 4.16 11.18 0.75
C VAL A 82 3.15 10.04 0.89
N PHE A 83 3.14 9.08 -0.03
CA PHE A 83 2.18 7.96 -0.03
C PHE A 83 2.69 6.70 0.69
N LEU A 84 3.97 6.61 1.05
CA LEU A 84 4.51 5.47 1.79
C LEU A 84 3.80 5.15 3.12
N PRO A 85 3.38 6.13 3.95
CA PRO A 85 2.58 5.86 5.15
C PRO A 85 1.27 5.13 4.84
N MET A 86 0.60 5.53 3.76
CA MET A 86 -0.63 4.91 3.28
C MET A 86 -0.36 3.47 2.80
N CYS A 87 0.74 3.27 2.08
CA CYS A 87 1.17 1.94 1.65
C CYS A 87 1.45 1.02 2.86
N GLY A 88 2.09 1.51 3.92
CA GLY A 88 2.35 0.71 5.12
C GLY A 88 1.08 0.10 5.73
N VAL A 89 -0.01 0.87 5.81
CA VAL A 89 -1.32 0.35 6.27
C VAL A 89 -1.88 -0.68 5.29
N LEU A 90 -1.80 -0.39 3.98
CA LEU A 90 -2.29 -1.29 2.94
C LEU A 90 -1.60 -2.66 3.00
N PHE A 91 -0.27 -2.70 3.12
CA PHE A 91 0.51 -3.94 3.23
C PHE A 91 0.17 -4.74 4.48
N VAL A 92 -0.02 -4.06 5.62
CA VAL A 92 -0.47 -4.71 6.86
C VAL A 92 -1.84 -5.37 6.67
N LEU A 93 -2.79 -4.65 6.07
CA LEU A 93 -4.15 -5.16 5.86
C LEU A 93 -4.18 -6.32 4.86
N ASP A 94 -3.38 -6.27 3.80
CA ASP A 94 -3.20 -7.39 2.87
C ASP A 94 -2.68 -8.62 3.64
N GLY A 95 -1.64 -8.47 4.47
CA GLY A 95 -1.12 -9.56 5.31
C GLY A 95 -2.17 -10.14 6.28
N VAL A 96 -2.95 -9.28 6.93
CA VAL A 96 -4.04 -9.69 7.85
C VAL A 96 -5.10 -10.51 7.13
N LEU A 97 -5.59 -10.02 5.98
CA LEU A 97 -6.67 -10.68 5.25
C LEU A 97 -6.21 -11.99 4.59
N ILE A 98 -4.97 -12.04 4.12
CA ILE A 98 -4.36 -13.28 3.64
C ILE A 98 -4.20 -14.27 4.81
N GLY A 99 -3.77 -13.80 5.99
CA GLY A 99 -3.58 -14.63 7.19
C GLY A 99 -4.89 -15.22 7.71
N ALA A 100 -5.99 -14.48 7.60
CA ALA A 100 -7.33 -14.97 7.88
C ALA A 100 -7.85 -15.97 6.81
N GLY A 101 -7.19 -16.06 5.66
CA GLY A 101 -7.60 -16.89 4.53
C GLY A 101 -8.69 -16.27 3.65
N ASP A 102 -8.90 -14.96 3.71
CA ASP A 102 -9.92 -14.23 2.95
C ASP A 102 -9.47 -13.95 1.49
N VAL A 103 -8.80 -14.93 0.88
CA VAL A 103 -8.12 -14.79 -0.41
C VAL A 103 -9.11 -14.63 -1.56
N ARG A 104 -10.30 -15.23 -1.45
CA ARG A 104 -11.38 -15.07 -2.45
C ARG A 104 -11.88 -13.63 -2.50
N TYR A 105 -12.05 -13.00 -1.34
CA TYR A 105 -12.41 -11.59 -1.28
C TYR A 105 -11.31 -10.75 -1.91
N LEU A 106 -10.04 -10.98 -1.54
CA LEU A 106 -8.91 -10.23 -2.09
C LEU A 106 -8.80 -10.32 -3.61
N ALA A 107 -9.04 -11.51 -4.19
CA ALA A 107 -9.02 -11.71 -5.63
C ALA A 107 -10.09 -10.89 -6.35
N LEU A 108 -11.31 -10.83 -5.81
CA LEU A 108 -12.42 -10.05 -6.38
C LEU A 108 -12.26 -8.55 -6.10
N ALA A 109 -11.85 -8.20 -4.88
CA ALA A 109 -11.56 -6.84 -4.44
C ALA A 109 -10.50 -6.15 -5.30
N GLY A 110 -9.53 -6.91 -5.82
CA GLY A 110 -8.47 -6.42 -6.70
C GLY A 110 -8.98 -5.81 -8.02
N LEU A 111 -10.23 -6.05 -8.41
CA LEU A 111 -10.83 -5.43 -9.59
C LEU A 111 -11.13 -3.94 -9.40
N TRP A 112 -11.49 -3.51 -8.18
CA TRP A 112 -11.82 -2.11 -7.89
C TRP A 112 -10.65 -1.14 -8.10
N PRO A 113 -9.43 -1.43 -7.58
CA PRO A 113 -8.24 -0.66 -7.90
C PRO A 113 -8.01 -0.54 -9.40
N LEU A 114 -8.17 -1.64 -10.15
CA LEU A 114 -7.95 -1.65 -11.59
C LEU A 114 -8.92 -0.72 -12.32
N VAL A 115 -10.21 -0.78 -11.97
CA VAL A 115 -11.25 0.11 -12.54
C VAL A 115 -10.94 1.57 -12.19
N SER A 116 -10.59 1.87 -10.94
CA SER A 116 -10.23 3.24 -10.54
C SER A 116 -9.01 3.78 -11.28
N PHE A 117 -8.02 2.92 -11.55
CA PHE A 117 -6.81 3.30 -12.27
C PHE A 117 -7.09 3.54 -13.75
N ALA A 118 -7.86 2.66 -14.39
CA ALA A 118 -8.28 2.83 -15.77
C ALA A 118 -9.08 4.13 -15.95
N ALA A 119 -9.98 4.46 -15.02
CA ALA A 119 -10.71 5.73 -15.03
C ALA A 119 -9.78 6.94 -14.86
N ALA A 120 -8.82 6.88 -13.93
CA ALA A 120 -7.86 7.96 -13.70
C ALA A 120 -6.96 8.20 -14.91
N ILE A 121 -6.46 7.12 -15.54
CA ILE A 121 -5.68 7.20 -16.79
C ILE A 121 -6.54 7.73 -17.94
N GLY A 122 -7.81 7.31 -18.04
CA GLY A 122 -8.76 7.85 -19.02
C GLY A 122 -8.92 9.37 -18.87
N ALA A 123 -9.07 9.87 -17.64
CA ALA A 123 -9.11 11.31 -17.38
C ALA A 123 -7.79 12.02 -17.75
N MET A 124 -6.65 11.41 -17.44
CA MET A 124 -5.33 11.94 -17.83
C MET A 124 -5.18 12.04 -19.36
N MET A 125 -5.68 11.07 -20.12
CA MET A 125 -5.66 11.09 -21.59
C MET A 125 -6.51 12.23 -22.18
N TRP A 126 -7.54 12.69 -21.47
CA TRP A 126 -8.33 13.86 -21.85
C TRP A 126 -7.60 15.17 -21.54
N ILE A 127 -6.99 15.28 -20.37
CA ILE A 127 -6.26 16.48 -19.93
C ILE A 127 -4.97 16.68 -20.73
N ARG A 128 -4.31 15.59 -21.15
CA ARG A 128 -3.03 15.55 -21.88
C ARG A 128 -1.93 16.40 -21.22
N PRO A 129 -1.61 16.18 -19.93
CA PRO A 129 -0.54 16.90 -19.26
C PRO A 129 0.82 16.57 -19.90
N VAL A 130 1.76 17.52 -19.86
CA VAL A 130 3.12 17.38 -20.41
C VAL A 130 4.20 17.69 -19.37
N GLY A 131 5.40 17.16 -19.58
CA GLY A 131 6.56 17.40 -18.70
C GLY A 131 6.34 16.94 -17.25
N ILE A 132 6.73 17.78 -16.30
CA ILE A 132 6.61 17.49 -14.85
C ILE A 132 5.14 17.26 -14.45
N ALA A 133 4.21 18.00 -15.05
CA ALA A 133 2.78 17.83 -14.76
C ALA A 133 2.32 16.42 -15.12
N ALA A 134 2.77 15.87 -16.25
CA ALA A 134 2.44 14.49 -16.65
C ALA A 134 2.94 13.47 -15.62
N MET A 135 4.15 13.68 -15.09
CA MET A 135 4.73 12.83 -14.05
C MET A 135 3.90 12.89 -12.76
N VAL A 136 3.53 14.09 -12.30
CA VAL A 136 2.68 14.28 -11.12
C VAL A 136 1.33 13.58 -11.32
N TRP A 137 0.68 13.78 -12.47
CA TRP A 137 -0.59 13.13 -12.79
C TRP A 137 -0.48 11.61 -12.79
N LEU A 138 0.61 11.05 -13.32
CA LEU A 138 0.83 9.60 -13.31
C LEU A 138 0.92 9.05 -11.88
N TRP A 139 1.69 9.72 -11.01
CA TRP A 139 1.77 9.36 -9.59
C TRP A 139 0.44 9.51 -8.86
N LEU A 140 -0.36 10.53 -9.19
CA LEU A 140 -1.71 10.70 -8.64
C LEU A 140 -2.67 9.61 -9.16
N CYS A 141 -2.56 9.18 -10.41
CA CYS A 141 -3.34 8.04 -10.91
C CYS A 141 -2.98 6.77 -10.13
N TYR A 142 -1.69 6.54 -9.90
CA TYR A 142 -1.23 5.35 -9.20
C TYR A 142 -1.53 5.41 -7.69
N TYR A 143 -0.97 6.36 -6.96
CA TYR A 143 -1.18 6.42 -5.52
C TYR A 143 -2.55 6.96 -5.14
N GLY A 144 -3.00 8.02 -5.81
CA GLY A 144 -4.27 8.68 -5.50
C GLY A 144 -5.49 7.86 -5.90
N ALA A 145 -5.48 7.19 -7.05
CA ALA A 145 -6.61 6.35 -7.47
C ALA A 145 -6.40 4.87 -7.15
N PHE A 146 -5.40 4.21 -7.75
CA PHE A 146 -5.23 2.75 -7.61
C PHE A 146 -4.98 2.33 -6.15
N MET A 147 -3.98 2.91 -5.49
CA MET A 147 -3.62 2.51 -4.12
C MET A 147 -4.67 2.94 -3.10
N THR A 148 -5.26 4.12 -3.23
CA THR A 148 -6.35 4.55 -2.35
C THR A 148 -7.58 3.65 -2.50
N ALA A 149 -8.01 3.32 -3.73
CA ALA A 149 -9.12 2.41 -3.95
C ALA A 149 -8.83 1.03 -3.33
N ARG A 150 -7.60 0.54 -3.47
CA ARG A 150 -7.16 -0.71 -2.84
C ARG A 150 -7.25 -0.64 -1.32
N LEU A 151 -6.67 0.40 -0.73
CA LEU A 151 -6.73 0.62 0.72
C LEU A 151 -8.16 0.70 1.21
N LEU A 152 -9.05 1.40 0.51
CA LEU A 152 -10.46 1.54 0.88
C LEU A 152 -11.16 0.19 0.93
N VAL A 153 -10.99 -0.64 -0.09
CA VAL A 153 -11.61 -1.96 -0.15
C VAL A 153 -11.13 -2.84 1.01
N LEU A 154 -9.82 -2.84 1.30
CA LEU A 154 -9.26 -3.58 2.43
C LEU A 154 -9.74 -3.04 3.79
N LEU A 155 -9.80 -1.71 3.96
CA LEU A 155 -10.31 -1.08 5.18
C LEU A 155 -11.79 -1.38 5.41
N LEU A 156 -12.60 -1.34 4.36
CA LEU A 156 -14.02 -1.69 4.44
C LEU A 156 -14.19 -3.16 4.85
N ARG A 157 -13.38 -4.07 4.28
CA ARG A 157 -13.39 -5.47 4.71
C ARG A 157 -12.96 -5.63 6.15
N ALA A 158 -11.84 -5.01 6.52
CA ALA A 158 -11.30 -5.06 7.87
C ALA A 158 -12.31 -4.55 8.91
N ARG A 159 -13.19 -3.60 8.56
CA ARG A 159 -14.26 -3.13 9.45
C ARG A 159 -15.33 -4.18 9.73
N THR A 160 -15.62 -5.06 8.78
CA THR A 160 -16.59 -6.15 8.98
C THR A 160 -16.01 -7.27 9.86
N SER A 161 -16.88 -8.19 10.30
CA SER A 161 -16.47 -9.44 10.97
C SER A 161 -16.39 -10.62 10.01
N ALA A 162 -16.70 -10.43 8.72
CA ALA A 162 -16.79 -11.52 7.74
C ALA A 162 -15.44 -12.19 7.41
N TRP A 163 -14.33 -11.57 7.80
CA TRP A 163 -12.99 -12.14 7.69
C TRP A 163 -12.52 -12.82 8.99
N LEU A 164 -13.24 -12.63 10.12
CA LEU A 164 -12.92 -13.24 11.42
C LEU A 164 -13.52 -14.66 11.49
N VAL A 165 -13.01 -15.57 10.67
CA VAL A 165 -13.38 -16.99 10.71
C VAL A 165 -12.42 -17.72 11.64
N THR A 166 -12.92 -18.24 12.76
CA THR A 166 -12.10 -18.95 13.73
C THR A 166 -11.93 -20.42 13.36
N GLY A 167 -10.93 -21.08 13.95
CA GLY A 167 -10.70 -22.51 13.74
C GLY A 167 -11.86 -23.43 14.16
N HIS A 168 -12.76 -22.96 15.04
CA HIS A 168 -13.96 -23.70 15.45
C HIS A 168 -15.10 -23.65 14.40
N ASP A 169 -15.05 -22.70 13.46
CA ASP A 169 -16.08 -22.48 12.43
C ASP A 169 -15.71 -23.11 11.06
N ARG A 170 -14.58 -23.84 10.98
CA ARG A 170 -14.10 -24.55 9.79
C ARG A 170 -14.23 -26.06 9.95
#